data_AF-A0A1E4S6C1-F1
#
_entry.id   AF-A0A1E4S6C1-F1
#
_cell.length_a   1.000
_cell.length_b   1.000
_cell.length_c   1.000
_cell.angle_alpha   90.00
_cell.angle_beta   90.00
_cell.angle_gamma   90.00
#
_symmetry.space_group_name_H-M   'P 1'
#
loop_
_entity.id
_entity.type
_entity.pdbx_description
1 polymer ?
#
loop_
_entity_poly.entity_id
_entity_poly.type
_entity_poly.pdbx_seq_one_letter_code
_entity_poly.pdbx_strand_id
1 'polypeptide(L)' 'RTYTYEEIGKHGSCDDLWMILHGKVYDITSVVDSHPGGAEVLFDAVGTDASVAFDEVGHSQDSLDMLRPLLVG' A
#
# COMPACT_ATOMS: atom_id res chain seq x y z
N ARG A 1 -5.47 11.95 7.86
CA ARG A 1 -6.91 11.63 8.17
C ARG A 1 -6.91 10.32 8.95
N THR A 2 -7.90 10.01 9.77
CA THR A 2 -7.94 8.71 10.47
C THR A 2 -8.89 7.78 9.73
N TYR A 3 -8.42 6.56 9.46
CA TYR A 3 -9.20 5.49 8.85
C TYR A 3 -9.15 4.24 9.72
N THR A 4 -10.22 3.47 9.71
CA THR A 4 -10.28 2.16 10.35
C THR A 4 -9.77 1.07 9.40
N TYR A 5 -9.31 -0.05 9.94
CA TYR A 5 -8.94 -1.21 9.13
C TYR A 5 -10.09 -1.71 8.24
N GLU A 6 -11.33 -1.65 8.75
CA GLU A 6 -12.53 -2.04 7.98
C GLU A 6 -12.77 -1.11 6.79
N GLU A 7 -12.56 0.20 6.95
CA GLU A 7 -12.66 1.14 5.84
C GLU A 7 -11.57 0.91 4.80
N ILE A 8 -10.33 0.72 5.23
CA ILE A 8 -9.20 0.49 4.33
C ILE A 8 -9.36 -0.83 3.58
N GLY A 9 -9.88 -1.87 4.23
CA GLY A 9 -10.15 -3.17 3.60
C GLY A 9 -11.21 -3.14 2.49
N LYS A 10 -11.97 -2.05 2.34
CA LYS A 10 -12.89 -1.87 1.20
C LYS A 10 -12.16 -1.48 -0.09
N HIS A 11 -10.92 -0.98 0.02
CA HIS A 11 -10.06 -0.57 -1.08
C HIS A 11 -9.08 -1.70 -1.41
N GLY A 12 -9.59 -2.76 -2.05
CA GLY A 12 -8.89 -4.01 -2.31
C GLY A 12 -8.90 -4.50 -3.75
N SER A 13 -9.28 -3.67 -4.72
CA SER A 13 -9.37 -4.02 -6.14
C SER A 13 -8.25 -3.38 -6.96
N CYS A 14 -8.05 -3.84 -8.19
CA CYS A 14 -7.00 -3.31 -9.07
C CYS A 14 -7.17 -1.82 -9.41
N ASP A 15 -8.41 -1.32 -9.40
CA ASP A 15 -8.81 0.06 -9.67
C ASP A 15 -9.09 0.87 -8.40
N ASP A 16 -8.92 0.28 -7.22
CA ASP A 16 -9.09 0.92 -5.91
C ASP A 16 -8.34 0.13 -4.82
N LEU A 17 -7.05 0.41 -4.65
CA LEU A 17 -6.18 -0.32 -3.73
C LEU A 17 -5.49 0.61 -2.73
N TRP A 18 -5.77 0.41 -1.45
CA TRP A 18 -5.11 1.14 -0.37
C TRP A 18 -4.20 0.23 0.45
N MET A 19 -3.11 0.81 0.92
CA MET A 19 -2.09 0.10 1.70
C MET A 19 -1.75 0.85 2.97
N ILE A 20 -1.55 0.10 4.05
CA ILE A 20 -1.05 0.64 5.32
C ILE A 20 0.44 0.34 5.41
N LEU A 21 1.24 1.40 5.53
CA LEU A 21 2.69 1.30 5.75
C LEU A 21 3.10 2.28 6.86
N HIS A 22 3.72 1.75 7.90
CA HIS A 22 4.17 2.43 9.10
C HIS A 22 3.09 3.31 9.74
N GLY A 23 1.87 2.77 9.86
CA GLY A 23 0.72 3.48 10.43
C GLY A 23 0.17 4.63 9.57
N LYS A 24 0.60 4.74 8.31
CA LYS A 24 0.08 5.70 7.31
C LYS A 24 -0.69 4.96 6.24
N VAL A 25 -1.67 5.64 5.64
CA VAL A 25 -2.52 5.05 4.59
C VAL A 25 -2.19 5.68 3.23
N TYR A 26 -1.95 4.83 2.24
CA TYR A 26 -1.58 5.22 0.89
C TYR A 26 -2.58 4.67 -0.12
N ASP A 27 -2.99 5.49 -1.08
CA ASP A 27 -3.73 5.05 -2.26
C ASP A 27 -2.71 4.61 -3.34
N ILE A 28 -2.50 3.31 -3.45
CA ILE A 28 -1.49 2.74 -4.36
C ILE A 28 -2.09 2.28 -5.70
N THR A 29 -3.35 2.61 -5.98
CA THR A 29 -4.07 2.23 -7.21
C THR A 29 -3.24 2.50 -8.48
N SER A 30 -2.60 3.67 -8.54
CA SER A 30 -1.82 4.08 -9.72
C SER A 30 -0.52 3.31 -9.95
N VAL A 31 -0.04 2.56 -8.95
CA VAL A 31 1.25 1.84 -9.02
C VAL A 31 1.11 0.32 -9.03
N VAL A 32 -0.10 -0.22 -8.81
CA VAL A 32 -0.38 -1.67 -8.75
C VAL A 32 0.20 -2.42 -9.95
N ASP A 33 -0.13 -1.98 -11.17
CA ASP A 33 0.30 -2.63 -12.41
C ASP A 33 1.82 -2.51 -12.68
N SER A 34 2.45 -1.51 -12.07
CA SER A 34 3.89 -1.24 -12.23
C SER A 34 4.75 -1.81 -11.10
N HIS A 35 4.13 -2.46 -10.11
CA HIS A 35 4.83 -2.95 -8.93
C HIS A 35 5.79 -4.11 -9.31
N PRO A 36 7.13 -3.95 -9.12
CA PRO A 36 8.09 -4.98 -9.55
C PRO A 36 7.92 -6.33 -8.84
N GLY A 37 7.35 -6.34 -7.62
CA GLY A 37 7.02 -7.56 -6.88
C GLY A 37 5.75 -8.27 -7.36
N GLY A 38 5.05 -7.71 -8.36
CA GLY A 38 3.76 -8.19 -8.86
C GLY A 38 2.57 -7.63 -8.07
N ALA A 39 1.39 -7.65 -8.69
CA ALA A 39 0.16 -7.16 -8.07
C ALA A 39 -0.40 -8.13 -7.00
N GLU A 40 -0.18 -9.44 -7.16
CA GLU A 40 -0.70 -10.48 -6.26
C GLU A 40 -0.30 -10.25 -4.80
N VAL A 41 0.98 -9.91 -4.56
CA VAL A 41 1.49 -9.65 -3.20
C VAL A 41 0.87 -8.42 -2.54
N LEU A 42 0.33 -7.48 -3.34
CA LEU A 42 -0.35 -6.31 -2.80
C LEU A 42 -1.77 -6.65 -2.34
N PHE A 43 -2.46 -7.52 -3.09
CA PHE A 43 -3.83 -7.95 -2.74
C PHE A 43 -3.88 -8.80 -1.47
N ASP A 44 -2.84 -9.61 -1.22
CA ASP A 44 -2.73 -10.41 0.02
C ASP A 44 -2.59 -9.54 1.29
N ALA A 45 -2.16 -8.29 1.15
CA ALA A 45 -1.93 -7.38 2.27
C ALA A 45 -3.09 -6.40 2.53
N VAL A 46 -4.16 -6.45 1.72
CA VAL A 46 -5.32 -5.54 1.83
C VAL A 46 -5.94 -5.59 3.23
N GLY A 47 -6.23 -4.43 3.79
CA GLY A 47 -6.86 -4.31 5.11
C GLY A 47 -5.96 -4.71 6.28
N THR A 48 -4.65 -4.92 6.03
CA THR A 48 -3.64 -5.20 7.07
C THR A 48 -2.49 -4.20 7.00
N ASP A 49 -1.65 -4.16 8.04
CA ASP A 49 -0.42 -3.37 8.02
C ASP A 49 0.71 -4.15 7.34
N ALA A 50 1.10 -3.69 6.14
CA ALA A 50 2.12 -4.34 5.31
C ALA A 50 3.55 -3.90 5.63
N SER A 51 3.77 -3.11 6.69
CA SER A 51 5.09 -2.56 7.05
C SER A 51 6.18 -3.62 7.12
N VAL A 52 5.89 -4.74 7.79
CA VAL A 52 6.88 -5.80 7.99
C VAL A 52 7.30 -6.41 6.65
N ALA A 53 6.33 -6.75 5.80
CA ALA A 53 6.62 -7.30 4.47
C ALA A 53 7.38 -6.28 3.60
N PHE A 54 7.00 -5.00 3.67
CA PHE A 54 7.66 -3.93 2.92
C PHE A 54 9.14 -3.75 3.34
N ASP A 55 9.41 -3.79 4.65
CA ASP A 55 10.75 -3.66 5.23
C ASP A 55 11.62 -4.89 4.95
N GLU A 56 11.08 -6.10 5.07
CA GLU A 56 11.80 -7.36 4.84
C GLU A 56 12.26 -7.51 3.39
N VAL A 57 11.46 -7.03 2.44
CA VAL A 57 11.83 -6.99 1.01
C VAL A 57 12.97 -5.99 0.76
N GLY A 58 13.13 -4.98 1.62
CA GLY A 58 14.21 -3.99 1.50
C GLY A 58 13.99 -2.99 0.37
N HIS A 59 12.77 -2.44 0.27
CA HIS A 59 12.45 -1.41 -0.73
C HIS A 59 13.40 -0.21 -0.65
N SER A 60 13.74 0.32 -1.83
CA SER A 60 14.68 1.43 -1.97
C SER A 60 14.12 2.77 -1.46
N GLN A 61 15.00 3.75 -1.28
CA GLN A 61 14.57 5.12 -0.97
C GLN A 61 13.67 5.71 -2.07
N ASP A 62 13.91 5.37 -3.33
CA ASP A 62 13.07 5.83 -4.45
C ASP A 62 11.64 5.27 -4.33
N SER A 63 11.50 4.01 -3.88
CA SER A 63 10.20 3.39 -3.62
C SER A 63 9.44 4.14 -2.52
N LEU A 64 10.13 4.55 -1.45
CA LEU A 64 9.54 5.39 -0.39
C LEU A 64 9.13 6.78 -0.89
N ASP A 65 9.96 7.37 -1.75
CA ASP A 65 9.70 8.69 -2.32
C ASP A 65 8.49 8.67 -3.26
N MET A 66 8.27 7.56 -3.99
CA MET A 66 7.07 7.33 -4.79
C MET A 66 5.79 7.23 -3.95
N LEU A 67 5.86 6.75 -2.71
CA LEU A 67 4.69 6.66 -1.81
C LEU A 67 4.26 8.02 -1.27
N ARG A 68 5.17 8.99 -1.13
CA ARG A 68 4.86 10.31 -0.55
C ARG A 68 3.64 11.01 -1.18
N PRO A 69 3.52 11.15 -2.52
CA PRO A 69 2.35 11.78 -3.13
C PRO A 69 1.06 10.96 -3.00
N LEU A 70 1.16 9.68 -2.65
CA LEU A 70 0.03 8.75 -2.54
C LEU A 70 -0.59 8.74 -1.12
N LEU A 71 -0.02 9.50 -0.18
CA LEU A 71 -0.49 9.55 1.21
C LEU A 71 -1.89 10.17 1.30
N VAL A 72 -2.84 9.42 1.86
CA VAL A 72 -4.23 9.87 2.07
C VAL A 72 -4.62 9.96 3.55
N GLY A 73 -3.85 9.33 4.44
CA GLY A 73 -4.21 9.11 5.85
C GLY A 73 -3.07 9.32 6.81
#